data_AF-A0A535NRW5-F1
#
_entry.id   AF-A0A535NRW5-F1
#
_cell.length_a   1.000
_cell.length_b   1.000
_cell.length_c   1.000
_cell.angle_alpha   90.00
_cell.angle_beta   90.00
_cell.angle_gamma   90.00
#
_symmetry.space_group_name_H-M   'P 1'
#
loop_
_entity.id
_entity.type
_entity.pdbx_description
1 polymer ?
#
loop_
_entity_poly.entity_id
_entity_poly.type
_entity_poly.pdbx_seq_one_letter_code
_entity_poly.pdbx_strand_id
1 'polypeptide(L)'
;MPRRLTGQRGQALLLVLVFVAAFLLVVWAALTLASGAFLNLNGVRADTRETYALDAGLAYAIETNDSAAKGAGCQPTVDSVPLTYGPSTITVTATSTPVVGCKTNKPSYTVLVQATGTSRTLTAQITSSNGGKKASWAINWESFQ
;
A
#
# COMPACT_ATOMS: atom_id res chain seq x y z
N MET A 1 -19.24 22.40 -71.08
CA MET A 1 -19.36 22.66 -69.63
C MET A 1 -19.76 21.36 -68.93
N PRO A 2 -18.91 20.75 -68.09
CA PRO A 2 -19.27 19.48 -67.46
C PRO A 2 -20.22 19.74 -66.28
N ARG A 3 -21.42 19.18 -66.37
CA ARG A 3 -22.47 19.22 -65.35
C ARG A 3 -21.98 18.38 -64.16
N ARG A 4 -21.58 19.02 -63.05
CA ARG A 4 -21.24 18.30 -61.82
C ARG A 4 -22.51 17.66 -61.24
N LEU A 5 -22.48 16.34 -61.12
CA LEU A 5 -23.55 15.46 -60.67
C LEU A 5 -23.86 15.71 -59.19
N THR A 6 -25.07 16.15 -58.89
CA THR A 6 -25.63 16.38 -57.55
C THR A 6 -25.57 15.13 -56.63
N GLY A 7 -25.43 13.92 -57.19
CA GLY A 7 -25.29 12.67 -56.45
C GLY A 7 -23.92 12.45 -55.76
N GLN A 8 -22.84 13.06 -56.24
CA GLN A 8 -21.50 12.88 -55.65
C GLN A 8 -21.34 13.56 -54.28
N ARG A 9 -22.12 14.62 -53.99
CA ARG A 9 -22.06 15.33 -52.71
C ARG A 9 -22.68 14.53 -51.56
N GLY A 10 -23.73 13.74 -51.82
CA GLY A 10 -24.37 12.90 -50.81
C GLY A 10 -23.53 11.67 -50.42
N GLN A 11 -22.89 11.02 -51.40
CA GLN A 11 -21.99 9.88 -51.14
C GLN A 11 -20.71 10.29 -50.39
N ALA A 12 -20.12 11.44 -50.73
CA ALA A 12 -18.93 11.93 -50.02
C ALA A 12 -19.24 12.23 -48.54
N LEU A 13 -20.43 12.77 -48.25
CA LEU A 13 -20.84 13.11 -46.89
C LEU A 13 -21.09 11.85 -46.03
N LEU A 14 -21.66 10.79 -46.60
CA LEU A 14 -21.80 9.49 -45.94
C LEU A 14 -20.44 8.84 -45.62
N LEU A 15 -19.50 8.89 -46.57
CA LEU A 15 -18.15 8.38 -46.36
C LEU A 15 -17.42 9.11 -45.23
N VAL A 16 -17.53 10.43 -45.17
CA VAL A 16 -16.96 11.24 -44.08
C VAL A 16 -17.63 10.90 -42.75
N LEU A 17 -18.96 10.76 -42.69
CA LEU A 17 -19.66 10.38 -41.46
C LEU A 17 -19.24 9.01 -40.94
N VAL A 18 -19.13 8.01 -41.81
CA VAL A 18 -18.66 6.67 -41.43
C VAL A 18 -17.22 6.73 -40.92
N PHE A 19 -16.37 7.51 -41.58
CA PHE A 19 -14.99 7.67 -41.17
C PHE A 19 -14.86 8.38 -39.82
N VAL A 20 -15.65 9.44 -39.59
CA VAL A 20 -15.71 10.15 -38.32
C VAL A 20 -16.26 9.24 -37.21
N ALA A 21 -17.30 8.45 -37.47
CA ALA A 21 -17.84 7.50 -36.51
C ALA A 21 -16.80 6.41 -36.14
N ALA A 22 -16.10 5.85 -37.13
CA ALA A 22 -15.03 4.89 -36.90
C ALA A 22 -13.88 5.53 -36.10
N PHE A 23 -13.49 6.76 -36.43
CA PHE A 23 -12.46 7.49 -35.71
C PHE A 23 -12.85 7.74 -34.26
N LEU A 24 -14.09 8.18 -34.01
CA LEU A 24 -14.60 8.39 -32.65
C LEU A 24 -14.64 7.09 -31.83
N LEU A 25 -14.99 5.96 -32.45
CA LEU A 25 -14.93 4.65 -31.78
C LEU A 25 -13.50 4.25 -31.40
N VAL A 26 -12.54 4.46 -32.30
CA VAL A 26 -11.12 4.18 -32.00
C VAL A 26 -10.60 5.09 -30.89
N VAL A 27 -10.91 6.38 -30.93
CA VAL A 27 -10.53 7.34 -29.88
C VAL A 27 -11.16 6.95 -28.53
N TRP A 28 -12.45 6.60 -28.52
CA TRP A 28 -13.14 6.15 -27.31
C TRP A 28 -12.49 4.89 -26.71
N ALA A 29 -12.18 3.89 -27.53
CA ALA A 29 -11.51 2.68 -27.08
C ALA A 29 -10.11 2.98 -26.51
N ALA A 30 -9.33 3.85 -27.17
CA ALA A 30 -8.01 4.26 -26.70
C ALA A 30 -8.08 5.02 -25.35
N LEU A 31 -9.04 5.93 -25.17
CA LEU A 31 -9.23 6.65 -23.91
C LEU A 31 -9.63 5.73 -22.76
N THR A 32 -10.47 4.72 -23.06
CA THR A 32 -10.92 3.76 -22.04
C THR A 32 -9.78 2.84 -21.60
N LEU A 33 -8.92 2.42 -22.54
CA LEU A 33 -7.75 1.62 -22.23
C LEU A 33 -6.72 2.43 -21.42
N ALA A 34 -6.49 3.69 -21.81
CA ALA A 34 -5.59 4.59 -21.11
C ALA A 34 -6.07 4.88 -19.68
N SER A 35 -7.37 5.19 -19.50
CA SER A 35 -7.92 5.47 -18.16
C SER A 35 -7.84 4.26 -17.22
N GLY A 36 -8.08 3.05 -17.75
CA GLY A 36 -7.86 1.80 -17.00
C GLY A 36 -6.40 1.63 -16.55
N ALA A 37 -5.43 1.94 -17.41
CA ALA A 37 -4.01 1.89 -17.07
C ALA A 37 -3.63 2.91 -15.98
N PHE A 38 -4.17 4.13 -16.02
CA PHE A 38 -3.94 5.15 -14.99
C PHE A 38 -4.54 4.77 -13.64
N LEU A 39 -5.75 4.23 -13.62
CA LEU A 39 -6.39 3.74 -12.39
C LEU A 39 -5.57 2.61 -11.76
N ASN A 40 -5.10 1.67 -12.57
CA ASN A 40 -4.24 0.59 -12.11
C ASN A 40 -2.92 1.11 -11.52
N LEU A 41 -2.28 2.08 -12.19
CA LEU A 41 -1.04 2.70 -11.68
C LEU A 41 -1.24 3.40 -10.33
N ASN A 42 -2.38 4.07 -10.13
CA ASN A 42 -2.73 4.68 -8.85
C ASN A 42 -2.98 3.63 -7.77
N GLY A 43 -3.65 2.53 -8.12
CA GLY A 43 -3.83 1.38 -7.23
C GLY A 43 -2.50 0.79 -6.77
N VAL A 44 -1.58 0.53 -7.70
CA VAL A 44 -0.22 0.00 -7.38
C VAL A 44 0.55 0.95 -6.46
N ARG A 45 0.46 2.27 -6.68
CA ARG A 45 1.14 3.26 -5.82
C ARG A 45 0.55 3.30 -4.40
N ALA A 46 -0.77 3.21 -4.26
CA ALA A 46 -1.41 3.11 -2.96
C ALA A 46 -0.97 1.83 -2.24
N ASP A 47 -0.98 0.70 -2.95
CA ASP A 47 -0.61 -0.61 -2.42
C ASP A 47 0.83 -0.67 -1.90
N THR A 48 1.72 -0.10 -2.70
CA THR A 48 3.14 0.01 -2.37
C THR A 48 3.34 0.86 -1.12
N ARG A 49 2.61 1.98 -1.02
CA ARG A 49 2.70 2.89 0.12
C ARG A 49 2.18 2.25 1.41
N GLU A 50 1.08 1.50 1.33
CA GLU A 50 0.55 0.77 2.49
C GLU A 50 1.54 -0.28 2.98
N THR A 51 2.17 -1.02 2.05
CA THR A 51 3.21 -2.00 2.38
C THR A 51 4.38 -1.35 3.10
N TYR A 52 4.88 -0.21 2.60
CA TYR A 52 5.93 0.55 3.28
C TYR A 52 5.50 1.09 4.65
N ALA A 53 4.22 1.45 4.80
CA ALA A 53 3.68 1.92 6.07
C ALA A 53 3.65 0.78 7.11
N LEU A 54 3.25 -0.43 6.70
CA LEU A 54 3.26 -1.62 7.56
C LEU A 54 4.69 -1.99 8.00
N ASP A 55 5.66 -1.95 7.07
CA ASP A 55 7.07 -2.20 7.38
C ASP A 55 7.64 -1.17 8.37
N ALA A 56 7.34 0.11 8.16
CA ALA A 56 7.73 1.17 9.08
C ALA A 56 7.10 0.98 10.47
N GLY A 57 5.86 0.48 10.53
CA GLY A 57 5.19 0.13 11.78
C GLY A 57 5.87 -1.03 12.53
N LEU A 58 6.39 -2.03 11.81
CA LEU A 58 7.16 -3.12 12.43
C LEU A 58 8.48 -2.61 13.02
N ALA A 59 9.21 -1.78 12.26
CA ALA A 59 10.43 -1.16 12.74
C ALA A 59 10.18 -0.30 13.98
N TYR A 60 9.08 0.46 13.99
CA TYR A 60 8.66 1.26 15.13
C TYR A 60 8.30 0.38 16.35
N ALA A 61 7.61 -0.74 16.14
CA ALA A 61 7.30 -1.71 17.20
C ALA A 61 8.57 -2.28 17.84
N ILE A 62 9.63 -2.50 17.06
CA ILE A 62 10.91 -2.97 17.58
C ILE A 62 11.55 -1.90 18.46
N GLU A 63 11.54 -0.63 18.04
CA GLU A 63 12.10 0.49 18.80
C GLU A 63 11.36 0.75 20.12
N THR A 64 10.03 0.71 20.09
CA THR A 64 9.20 0.88 21.30
C THR A 64 9.42 -0.26 22.28
N ASN A 65 9.54 -1.51 21.78
CA ASN A 65 9.87 -2.66 22.61
C ASN A 65 11.33 -2.65 23.11
N ASP A 66 12.30 -2.10 22.37
CA ASP A 66 13.66 -1.87 22.87
C ASP A 66 13.66 -0.90 24.07
N SER A 67 12.83 0.14 23.98
CA SER A 67 12.65 1.09 25.08
C SER A 67 11.95 0.46 26.28
N ALA A 68 10.89 -0.33 26.06
CA ALA A 68 10.17 -1.04 27.13
C ALA A 68 11.01 -2.16 27.78
N ALA A 69 11.86 -2.84 27.00
CA ALA A 69 12.75 -3.90 27.49
C ALA A 69 13.82 -3.39 28.46
N LYS A 70 14.14 -2.09 28.46
CA LYS A 70 15.04 -1.47 29.44
C LYS A 70 14.43 -1.34 30.83
N GLY A 71 13.11 -1.43 30.97
CA GLY A 71 12.39 -1.27 32.25
C GLY A 71 11.78 -2.55 32.81
N ALA A 72 11.05 -3.32 31.99
CA ALA A 72 10.29 -4.49 32.48
C ALA A 72 9.81 -5.43 31.36
N GLY A 73 10.61 -5.65 30.30
CA GLY A 73 10.19 -6.35 29.06
C GLY A 73 9.32 -7.60 29.25
N CYS A 74 8.59 -8.01 28.21
CA CYS A 74 7.45 -8.93 28.23
C CYS A 74 6.13 -8.33 28.72
N GLN A 75 5.92 -7.04 28.50
CA GLN A 75 4.63 -6.38 28.69
C GLN A 75 3.96 -6.12 27.34
N PRO A 76 2.62 -6.19 27.26
CA PRO A 76 1.93 -5.77 26.06
C PRO A 76 2.15 -4.27 25.82
N THR A 77 2.42 -3.90 24.57
CA THR A 77 2.57 -2.51 24.15
C THR A 77 1.68 -2.25 22.95
N VAL A 78 1.04 -1.10 22.93
CA VAL A 78 0.29 -0.61 21.76
C VAL A 78 0.81 0.79 21.50
N ASP A 79 1.30 1.01 20.29
CA ASP A 79 1.79 2.31 19.89
C ASP A 79 1.32 2.66 18.48
N SER A 80 1.28 3.94 18.17
CA SER A 80 0.84 4.41 16.87
C SER A 80 1.68 5.55 16.36
N VAL A 81 2.04 5.48 15.09
CA VAL A 81 2.89 6.47 14.44
C VAL A 81 2.20 7.01 13.19
N PRO A 82 2.06 8.34 13.04
CA PRO A 82 1.62 8.94 11.80
C PRO A 82 2.79 9.00 10.81
N LEU A 83 2.61 8.40 9.63
CA LEU A 83 3.54 8.43 8.51
C LEU A 83 3.02 9.38 7.42
N THR A 84 3.73 10.49 7.23
CA THR A 84 3.38 11.50 6.23
C THR A 84 4.03 11.15 4.90
N TYR A 85 3.22 10.95 3.85
CA TYR A 85 3.71 10.83 2.48
C TYR A 85 3.09 11.93 1.62
N GLY A 86 3.87 13.00 1.42
CA GLY A 86 3.41 14.20 0.70
C GLY A 86 2.16 14.81 1.36
N PRO A 87 1.05 14.99 0.62
CA PRO A 87 -0.16 15.66 1.13
C PRO A 87 -1.05 14.76 2.01
N SER A 88 -0.63 13.53 2.33
CA SER A 88 -1.50 12.55 2.99
C SER A 88 -0.77 11.83 4.11
N THR A 89 -1.50 11.47 5.16
CA THR A 89 -0.96 10.85 6.37
C THR A 89 -1.62 9.50 6.57
N ILE A 90 -0.82 8.46 6.80
CA ILE A 90 -1.28 7.13 7.19
C ILE A 90 -0.88 6.93 8.64
N THR A 91 -1.84 6.70 9.53
CA THR A 91 -1.53 6.30 10.91
C THR A 91 -1.37 4.79 10.95
N VAL A 92 -0.25 4.33 11.48
CA VAL A 92 0.05 2.92 11.65
C VAL A 92 0.02 2.58 13.12
N THR A 93 -0.73 1.56 13.49
CA THR A 93 -0.84 1.06 14.86
C THR A 93 -0.12 -0.26 14.97
N ALA A 94 0.86 -0.35 15.86
CA ALA A 94 1.58 -1.57 16.17
C ALA A 94 1.19 -2.05 17.57
N THR A 95 0.68 -3.28 17.64
CA THR A 95 0.31 -3.96 18.88
C THR A 95 1.28 -5.11 19.10
N SER A 96 2.08 -5.03 20.16
CA SER A 96 3.00 -6.09 20.56
C SER A 96 2.43 -6.85 21.75
N THR A 97 2.34 -8.17 21.62
CA THR A 97 1.84 -9.06 22.66
C THR A 97 2.94 -10.05 23.05
N PRO A 98 3.25 -10.23 24.34
CA PRO A 98 4.31 -11.14 24.75
C PRO A 98 3.94 -12.58 24.42
N VAL A 99 4.90 -13.32 23.88
CA VAL A 99 4.73 -14.74 23.57
C VAL A 99 4.66 -15.55 24.88
N VAL A 100 3.96 -16.67 24.87
CA VAL A 100 3.92 -17.59 26.02
C VAL A 100 5.35 -18.00 26.40
N GLY A 101 5.71 -17.80 27.67
CA GLY A 101 7.07 -18.07 28.16
C GLY A 101 8.09 -16.95 27.87
N CYS A 102 7.64 -15.74 27.53
CA CYS A 102 8.49 -14.57 27.38
C CYS A 102 9.36 -14.34 28.62
N LYS A 103 10.66 -14.12 28.42
CA LYS A 103 11.62 -13.87 29.49
C LYS A 103 12.09 -12.41 29.43
N THR A 104 12.11 -11.73 30.57
CA THR A 104 12.52 -10.31 30.66
C THR A 104 13.95 -10.07 30.13
N ASN A 105 14.85 -11.05 30.28
CA ASN A 105 16.22 -11.01 29.76
C ASN A 105 16.35 -11.40 28.27
N LYS A 106 15.28 -11.87 27.65
CA LYS A 106 15.20 -12.23 26.23
C LYS A 106 13.75 -12.10 25.74
N PRO A 107 13.20 -10.87 25.69
CA PRO A 107 11.79 -10.69 25.41
C PRO A 107 11.43 -11.14 23.99
N SER A 108 10.24 -11.71 23.85
CA SER A 108 9.65 -12.15 22.59
C SER A 108 8.23 -11.64 22.49
N TYR A 109 7.87 -11.10 21.33
CA TYR A 109 6.53 -10.57 21.07
C TYR A 109 6.00 -11.03 19.73
N THR A 110 4.69 -11.22 19.67
CA THR A 110 3.91 -11.21 18.43
C THR A 110 3.43 -9.78 18.20
N VAL A 111 3.83 -9.20 17.08
CA VAL A 111 3.49 -7.85 16.64
C VAL A 111 2.41 -7.94 15.58
N LEU A 112 1.33 -7.19 15.76
CA LEU A 112 0.32 -6.93 14.75
C LEU A 112 0.40 -5.45 14.37
N VAL A 113 0.64 -5.17 13.10
CA VAL A 113 0.71 -3.83 12.54
C VAL A 113 -0.48 -3.61 11.61
N GLN A 114 -1.18 -2.49 11.79
CA GLN A 114 -2.35 -2.13 11.00
C GLN A 114 -2.21 -0.68 10.52
N ALA A 115 -2.56 -0.42 9.27
CA ALA A 115 -2.58 0.94 8.71
C ALA A 115 -4.02 1.45 8.57
N THR A 116 -4.24 2.71 8.93
CA THR A 116 -5.57 3.33 8.93
C THR A 116 -6.15 3.39 7.51
N GLY A 117 -7.42 3.03 7.37
CA GLY A 117 -8.11 3.06 6.08
C GLY A 117 -7.79 1.88 5.16
N THR A 118 -7.03 0.90 5.66
CA THR A 118 -6.64 -0.31 4.92
C THR A 118 -7.20 -1.55 5.62
N SER A 119 -7.46 -2.61 4.86
CA SER A 119 -7.75 -3.94 5.41
C SER A 119 -6.48 -4.77 5.60
N ARG A 120 -5.32 -4.21 5.23
CA ARG A 120 -4.04 -4.91 5.25
C ARG A 120 -3.41 -4.88 6.62
N THR A 121 -2.79 -5.98 6.98
CA THR A 121 -2.08 -6.13 8.26
C THR A 121 -0.76 -6.83 8.04
N LEU A 122 0.22 -6.47 8.86
CA LEU A 122 1.44 -7.24 9.00
C LEU A 122 1.43 -7.89 10.36
N THR A 123 1.70 -9.19 10.39
CA THR A 123 1.94 -9.93 11.62
C THR A 123 3.36 -10.43 11.62
N ALA A 124 4.06 -10.27 12.73
CA ALA A 124 5.44 -10.73 12.86
C ALA A 124 5.71 -11.22 14.27
N GLN A 125 6.70 -12.09 14.43
CA GLN A 125 7.23 -12.42 15.74
C GLN A 125 8.66 -11.90 15.86
N ILE A 126 8.90 -11.10 16.90
CA ILE A 126 10.21 -10.53 17.19
C ILE A 126 10.77 -11.14 18.48
N THR A 127 12.09 -11.26 18.55
CA THR A 127 12.82 -11.70 19.73
C THR A 127 14.07 -10.86 19.92
N SER A 128 14.31 -10.41 21.15
CA SER A 128 15.56 -9.76 21.52
C SER A 128 16.65 -10.80 21.80
N SER A 129 17.90 -10.49 21.45
CA SER A 129 19.08 -11.29 21.78
C SER A 129 19.69 -10.91 23.14
N ASN A 130 19.31 -9.77 23.74
CA ASN A 130 19.82 -9.28 25.01
C ASN A 130 18.80 -8.35 25.67
N GLY A 131 18.11 -8.79 26.72
CA GLY A 131 17.26 -7.92 27.53
C GLY A 131 18.10 -6.92 28.34
N GLY A 132 17.84 -5.63 28.16
CA GLY A 132 18.38 -4.56 29.02
C GLY A 132 19.61 -3.78 28.53
N LYS A 133 20.25 -4.16 27.41
CA LYS A 133 21.20 -3.30 26.64
C LYS A 133 20.59 -3.03 25.26
N LYS A 134 21.21 -2.23 24.37
CA LYS A 134 20.73 -2.10 22.97
C LYS A 134 20.52 -3.51 22.42
N ALA A 135 19.27 -3.94 22.35
CA ALA A 135 18.96 -5.31 22.02
C ALA A 135 19.07 -5.45 20.51
N SER A 136 19.79 -6.47 20.04
CA SER A 136 19.61 -6.87 18.64
C SER A 136 18.30 -7.65 18.59
N TRP A 137 17.37 -7.17 17.77
CA TRP A 137 16.08 -7.84 17.56
C TRP A 137 16.18 -8.69 16.31
N ALA A 138 15.72 -9.93 16.43
CA ALA A 138 15.53 -10.84 15.32
C ALA A 138 14.04 -10.95 15.02
N ILE A 139 13.68 -10.81 13.75
CA ILE A 139 12.36 -11.15 13.23
C ILE A 139 12.40 -12.65 12.91
N ASN A 140 11.61 -13.44 13.64
CA ASN A 140 11.58 -14.90 13.48
C ASN A 140 10.69 -15.31 12.30
N TRP A 141 9.61 -14.58 12.08
CA TRP A 141 8.75 -14.68 10.91
C TRP A 141 7.95 -13.39 10.75
N GLU A 142 7.50 -13.15 9.52
CA GLU A 142 6.58 -12.07 9.16
C GLU A 142 5.59 -12.57 8.12
N SER A 143 4.38 -12.02 8.13
CA SER A 143 3.31 -12.34 7.20
C SER A 143 2.49 -11.08 6.93
N PHE A 144 2.35 -10.77 5.64
CA PHE A 144 1.44 -9.75 5.14
C PHE A 144 0.10 -10.39 4.81
N GLN A 145 -0.99 -9.76 5.24
CA GLN A 145 -2.37 -10.15 4.94
C GLN A 145 -3.15 -8.97 4.40
#